data_AF-A0A9P8L831-F1
#
_entry.id   AF-A0A9P8L831-F1
#
_cell.length_a   1.000
_cell.length_b   1.000
_cell.length_c   1.000
_cell.angle_alpha   90.00
_cell.angle_beta   90.00
_cell.angle_gamma   90.00
#
_symmetry.space_group_name_H-M   'P 1'
#
loop_
_entity.id
_entity.type
_entity.pdbx_description
1 polymer ?
#
loop_
_entity_poly.entity_id
_entity_poly.type
_entity_poly.pdbx_seq_one_letter_code
_entity_poly.pdbx_strand_id
1 'polypeptide(L)'
;MPVRSIGQLSRSCRLYFFSETPPSFLIPSLLSPAVSTPIRTSKFSTSRPQRFPRDRNPSRGVSAVRRTGPREPLSVSKLPLPQPVLDPSKRSQVLVDENHGLWQFFNKERTALSKPEDDYAHGRPWSAEELRNKSWEDLHSLWWVCVKERNRVATQSVERARLKAGYGDFEAQRRDTTVRRTQRAIKQVLTERWYSWEDARKIARADSEVDLSGNGPAYKPQDLEVT
;
A
#
# COMPACT_ATOMS: atom_id res chain seq x y z
N MET A 1 37.26 -46.44 1.81
CA MET A 1 37.16 -47.73 1.11
C MET A 1 36.94 -47.46 -0.38
N PRO A 2 37.68 -48.12 -1.28
CA PRO A 2 38.01 -47.60 -2.61
C PRO A 2 36.98 -47.91 -3.70
N VAL A 3 37.01 -47.05 -4.72
CA VAL A 3 36.39 -47.13 -6.04
C VAL A 3 36.99 -48.29 -6.86
N ARG A 4 36.15 -49.12 -7.51
CA ARG A 4 36.49 -49.94 -8.71
C ARG A 4 35.19 -50.08 -9.52
N SER A 5 35.05 -49.42 -10.67
CA SER A 5 35.62 -49.66 -12.01
C SER A 5 34.80 -50.62 -12.87
N ILE A 6 34.57 -50.13 -14.08
CA ILE A 6 33.75 -50.59 -15.21
C ILE A 6 34.24 -51.93 -15.78
N GLY A 7 33.29 -52.74 -16.28
CA GLY A 7 33.54 -53.87 -17.17
C GLY A 7 32.30 -54.20 -18.01
N GLN A 8 32.20 -53.62 -19.20
CA GLN A 8 31.32 -54.07 -20.27
C GLN A 8 31.92 -55.33 -20.92
N LEU A 9 31.10 -56.35 -21.18
CA LEU A 9 31.38 -57.36 -22.21
C LEU A 9 30.07 -57.79 -22.88
N SER A 10 29.86 -57.31 -24.11
CA SER A 10 28.89 -57.86 -25.05
C SER A 10 29.49 -59.09 -25.74
N ARG A 11 28.72 -60.17 -25.83
CA ARG A 11 29.05 -61.32 -26.69
C ARG A 11 28.05 -61.35 -27.85
N SER A 12 28.54 -60.96 -29.03
CA SER A 12 27.86 -61.16 -30.32
C SER A 12 28.13 -62.57 -30.81
N CYS A 13 27.07 -63.31 -31.10
CA CYS A 13 27.11 -64.66 -31.66
C CYS A 13 27.07 -64.54 -33.19
N ARG A 14 28.15 -64.96 -33.87
CA ARG A 14 28.26 -64.96 -35.34
C ARG A 14 28.05 -66.39 -35.83
N LEU A 15 26.96 -66.64 -36.55
CA LEU A 15 26.73 -67.88 -37.28
C LEU A 15 27.34 -67.76 -38.68
N TYR A 16 28.14 -68.75 -39.04
CA TYR A 16 28.81 -68.89 -40.32
C TYR A 16 27.85 -69.50 -41.34
N PHE A 17 27.58 -68.81 -42.44
CA PHE A 17 27.08 -69.43 -43.66
C PHE A 17 28.25 -69.50 -44.66
N PHE A 18 28.59 -70.74 -45.04
CA PHE A 18 29.52 -71.06 -46.11
C PHE A 18 28.89 -70.66 -47.46
N SER A 19 29.55 -69.78 -48.20
CA SER A 19 29.34 -69.59 -49.63
C SER A 19 30.67 -69.83 -50.34
N GLU A 20 30.74 -70.88 -51.16
CA GLU A 20 31.88 -71.17 -52.03
C GLU A 20 32.10 -69.99 -53.00
N THR A 21 33.18 -69.25 -52.80
CA THR A 21 33.67 -68.24 -53.74
C THR A 21 34.64 -68.90 -54.73
N PRO A 22 34.53 -68.65 -56.05
CA PRO A 22 35.48 -69.19 -57.02
C PRO A 22 36.90 -68.62 -56.84
N PRO A 23 37.94 -69.33 -57.30
CA PRO A 23 39.34 -69.03 -57.01
C PRO A 23 39.82 -67.66 -57.52
N SER A 24 40.71 -67.05 -56.74
CA SER A 24 41.15 -65.65 -56.76
C SER A 24 41.86 -65.12 -58.02
N PHE A 25 42.05 -65.95 -59.05
CA PHE A 25 42.77 -65.56 -60.26
C PHE A 25 41.86 -64.93 -61.34
N LEU A 26 40.53 -64.95 -61.16
CA LEU A 26 39.55 -64.31 -62.06
C LEU A 26 39.08 -62.91 -61.63
N ILE A 27 39.67 -62.35 -60.56
CA ILE A 27 39.27 -61.07 -59.94
C ILE A 27 39.79 -59.78 -60.62
N PRO A 28 40.89 -59.73 -61.40
CA PRO A 28 41.44 -58.45 -61.87
C PRO A 28 40.62 -57.65 -62.90
N SER A 29 39.51 -58.17 -63.43
CA SER A 29 38.74 -57.50 -64.50
C SER A 29 37.55 -56.65 -64.01
N LEU A 30 37.36 -56.48 -62.69
CA LEU A 30 36.20 -55.77 -62.11
C LEU A 30 36.53 -54.50 -61.30
N LEU A 31 37.76 -53.97 -61.35
CA LEU A 31 38.14 -52.75 -60.63
C LEU A 31 38.78 -51.72 -61.57
N SER A 32 37.95 -50.84 -62.14
CA SER A 32 38.41 -49.58 -62.75
C SER A 32 38.85 -48.59 -61.66
N PRO A 33 40.04 -47.97 -61.76
CA PRO A 33 40.49 -46.98 -60.78
C PRO A 33 40.00 -45.58 -61.19
N ALA A 34 38.95 -45.08 -60.56
CA ALA A 34 38.58 -43.68 -60.65
C ALA A 34 39.39 -42.86 -59.63
N VAL A 35 40.29 -42.05 -60.17
CA VAL A 35 41.14 -41.06 -59.51
C VAL A 35 40.32 -40.09 -58.64
N SER A 36 40.71 -39.90 -57.38
CA SER A 36 40.43 -38.67 -56.63
C SER A 36 41.55 -38.42 -55.62
N THR A 37 42.44 -37.48 -55.94
CA THR A 37 43.38 -36.91 -54.98
C THR A 37 42.65 -35.88 -54.11
N PRO A 38 42.72 -35.93 -52.77
CA PRO A 38 42.17 -34.85 -51.96
C PRO A 38 43.17 -33.69 -51.88
N ILE A 39 42.80 -32.57 -52.51
CA ILE A 39 43.44 -31.26 -52.31
C ILE A 39 43.27 -30.87 -50.83
N ARG A 40 44.37 -30.91 -50.07
CA ARG A 40 44.40 -30.54 -48.66
C ARG A 40 44.63 -29.03 -48.53
N THR A 41 43.57 -28.23 -48.50
CA THR A 41 43.67 -26.79 -48.22
C THR A 41 43.87 -26.57 -46.71
N SER A 42 45.08 -26.16 -46.30
CA SER A 42 45.34 -25.75 -44.93
C SER A 42 44.71 -24.37 -44.68
N LYS A 43 43.68 -24.31 -43.84
CA LYS A 43 43.11 -23.03 -43.38
C LYS A 43 44.13 -22.33 -42.48
N PHE A 44 44.83 -21.31 -43.00
CA PHE A 44 45.67 -20.40 -42.23
C PHE A 44 44.76 -19.46 -41.43
N SER A 45 44.50 -19.81 -40.17
CA SER A 45 43.90 -18.90 -39.19
C SER A 45 44.86 -18.82 -38.00
N THR A 46 45.45 -17.66 -37.79
CA THR A 46 46.41 -17.38 -36.71
C THR A 46 45.74 -17.07 -35.37
N SER A 47 44.40 -16.96 -35.33
CA SER A 47 43.65 -16.96 -34.09
C SER A 47 43.42 -18.41 -33.66
N ARG A 48 43.86 -18.76 -32.44
CA ARG A 48 43.47 -20.04 -31.83
C ARG A 48 41.94 -20.09 -31.85
N PRO A 49 41.28 -21.10 -32.46
CA PRO A 49 39.85 -21.23 -32.34
C PRO A 49 39.55 -21.34 -30.84
N GLN A 50 38.84 -20.36 -30.28
CA GLN A 50 38.31 -20.49 -28.93
C GLN A 50 37.49 -21.77 -28.95
N ARG A 51 37.99 -22.81 -28.29
CA ARG A 51 37.43 -24.17 -28.40
C ARG A 51 35.97 -24.23 -27.95
N PHE A 52 35.46 -23.17 -27.31
CA PHE A 52 34.04 -22.96 -27.00
C PHE A 52 33.71 -21.45 -27.05
N PRO A 53 32.92 -20.94 -28.02
CA PRO A 53 32.45 -19.56 -27.99
C PRO A 53 31.46 -19.39 -26.84
N ARG A 54 31.89 -18.74 -25.75
CA ARG A 54 30.99 -18.35 -24.65
C ARG A 54 30.09 -17.21 -25.14
N ASP A 55 28.77 -17.42 -25.08
CA ASP A 55 27.81 -16.35 -25.35
C ASP A 55 27.95 -15.25 -24.27
N ARG A 56 28.16 -14.01 -24.69
CA ARG A 56 28.36 -12.86 -23.79
C ARG A 56 27.05 -12.16 -23.42
N ASN A 57 25.93 -12.56 -24.01
CA ASN A 57 24.62 -12.03 -23.66
C ASN A 57 23.88 -13.00 -22.73
N PRO A 58 23.91 -12.80 -21.40
CA PRO A 58 23.31 -13.72 -20.43
C PRO A 58 21.77 -13.79 -20.54
N SER A 59 21.11 -12.72 -20.99
CA SER A 59 19.65 -12.65 -21.12
C SER A 59 19.17 -12.89 -22.56
N ARG A 60 20.01 -13.42 -23.45
CA ARG A 60 19.62 -13.71 -24.83
C ARG A 60 18.43 -14.67 -24.84
N GLY A 61 17.34 -14.25 -25.48
CA GLY A 61 16.14 -15.06 -25.65
C GLY A 61 15.32 -15.26 -24.37
N VAL A 62 15.60 -14.50 -23.30
CA VAL A 62 14.87 -14.58 -22.03
C VAL A 62 13.92 -13.40 -21.88
N SER A 63 12.62 -13.67 -21.72
CA SER A 63 11.58 -12.66 -21.46
C SER A 63 10.45 -13.23 -20.59
N ALA A 64 10.12 -12.51 -19.52
CA ALA A 64 9.07 -12.92 -18.59
C ALA A 64 7.66 -12.78 -19.20
N VAL A 65 7.40 -11.67 -19.91
CA VAL A 65 6.09 -11.38 -20.54
C VAL A 65 5.74 -12.45 -21.58
N ARG A 66 6.71 -12.90 -22.38
CA ARG A 66 6.50 -13.95 -23.40
C ARG A 66 6.70 -15.37 -22.86
N ARG A 67 6.93 -15.52 -21.55
CA ARG A 67 7.10 -16.82 -20.87
C ARG A 67 8.15 -17.74 -21.52
N THR A 68 9.25 -17.17 -22.03
CA THR A 68 10.30 -17.97 -22.71
C THR A 68 11.09 -18.87 -21.76
N GLY A 69 11.03 -18.61 -20.45
CA GLY A 69 11.71 -19.38 -19.42
C GLY A 69 13.21 -19.04 -19.30
N PRO A 70 13.90 -19.65 -18.32
CA PRO A 70 15.33 -19.49 -18.15
C PRO A 70 16.07 -20.13 -19.34
N ARG A 71 17.17 -19.49 -19.74
CA ARG A 71 18.00 -19.94 -20.87
C ARG A 71 18.63 -21.33 -20.63
N GLU A 72 19.04 -21.59 -19.40
CA GLU A 72 19.71 -22.83 -18.99
C GLU A 72 18.92 -23.48 -17.84
N PRO A 73 18.93 -24.83 -17.74
CA PRO A 73 18.22 -25.52 -16.67
C PRO A 73 18.89 -25.24 -15.31
N LEU A 74 18.19 -24.52 -14.45
CA LEU A 74 18.61 -24.25 -13.08
C LEU A 74 18.49 -25.52 -12.20
N SER A 75 19.15 -25.56 -11.05
CA SER A 75 19.06 -26.70 -10.11
C SER A 75 17.62 -27.03 -9.68
N VAL A 76 16.76 -26.01 -9.59
CA VAL A 76 15.35 -26.11 -9.21
C VAL A 76 14.40 -26.25 -10.41
N SER A 77 14.92 -26.33 -11.65
CA SER A 77 14.09 -26.39 -12.87
C SER A 77 13.15 -27.59 -12.93
N LYS A 78 13.48 -28.67 -12.20
CA LYS A 78 12.68 -29.91 -12.14
C LYS A 78 11.63 -29.90 -11.02
N LEU A 79 11.69 -28.94 -10.11
CA LEU A 79 10.75 -28.84 -9.01
C LEU A 79 9.48 -28.12 -9.51
N PRO A 80 8.29 -28.59 -9.14
CA PRO A 80 7.06 -27.84 -9.43
C PRO A 80 7.12 -26.49 -8.70
N LEU A 81 6.68 -25.43 -9.39
CA LEU A 81 6.64 -24.10 -8.79
C LEU A 81 5.66 -24.10 -7.60
N PRO A 82 6.05 -23.54 -6.44
CA PRO A 82 5.15 -23.44 -5.30
C PRO A 82 4.00 -22.50 -5.63
N GLN A 83 2.78 -22.91 -5.30
CA GLN A 83 1.59 -22.08 -5.48
C GLN A 83 1.40 -21.19 -4.24
N PRO A 84 1.40 -19.86 -4.38
CA PRO A 84 1.14 -18.98 -3.26
C PRO A 84 -0.31 -19.08 -2.80
N VAL A 85 -0.56 -18.77 -1.54
CA VAL A 85 -1.91 -18.65 -0.99
C VAL A 85 -2.57 -17.40 -1.56
N LEU A 86 -3.32 -17.56 -2.65
CA LEU A 86 -4.02 -16.46 -3.31
C LEU A 86 -5.25 -16.02 -2.51
N ASP A 87 -5.97 -16.99 -1.94
CA ASP A 87 -7.21 -16.77 -1.19
C ASP A 87 -6.96 -15.86 0.04
N PRO A 88 -7.60 -14.68 0.12
CA PRO A 88 -7.41 -13.77 1.25
C PRO A 88 -7.78 -14.42 2.60
N SER A 89 -8.79 -15.29 2.63
CA SER A 89 -9.27 -15.95 3.85
C SER A 89 -8.28 -16.95 4.45
N LYS A 90 -7.33 -17.45 3.64
CA LYS A 90 -6.29 -18.37 4.08
C LYS A 90 -5.02 -17.63 4.54
N ARG A 91 -4.98 -16.30 4.39
CA ARG A 91 -3.85 -15.48 4.86
C ARG A 91 -3.95 -15.30 6.37
N SER A 92 -2.80 -15.23 7.03
CA SER A 92 -2.74 -14.87 8.46
C SER A 92 -3.33 -13.48 8.67
N GLN A 93 -4.27 -13.35 9.59
CA GLN A 93 -4.84 -12.06 9.95
C GLN A 93 -3.82 -11.24 10.74
N VAL A 94 -3.70 -9.95 10.40
CA VAL A 94 -2.87 -9.01 11.15
C VAL A 94 -3.59 -8.66 12.45
N LEU A 95 -2.89 -8.77 13.57
CA LEU A 95 -3.41 -8.32 14.86
C LEU A 95 -3.44 -6.79 14.86
N VAL A 96 -4.64 -6.22 14.94
CA VAL A 96 -4.85 -4.77 15.02
C VAL A 96 -5.27 -4.42 16.45
N ASP A 97 -4.65 -3.40 17.03
CA ASP A 97 -5.04 -2.89 18.34
C ASP A 97 -6.47 -2.34 18.32
N GLU A 98 -7.26 -2.71 19.31
CA GLU A 98 -8.63 -2.23 19.48
C GLU A 98 -8.68 -0.75 19.82
N ASN A 99 -7.67 -0.23 20.54
CA ASN A 99 -7.58 1.16 20.95
C ASN A 99 -6.74 2.02 20.00
N HIS A 100 -6.63 1.59 18.74
CA HIS A 100 -5.90 2.34 17.72
C HIS A 100 -6.55 3.72 17.45
N GLY A 101 -5.75 4.78 17.43
CA GLY A 101 -6.25 6.15 17.25
C GLY A 101 -7.02 6.39 15.94
N LEU A 102 -6.72 5.62 14.89
CA LEU A 102 -7.45 5.71 13.61
C LEU A 102 -8.92 5.26 13.71
N TRP A 103 -9.29 4.51 14.74
CA TRP A 103 -10.70 4.14 14.96
C TRP A 103 -11.59 5.36 15.20
N GLN A 104 -11.03 6.51 15.61
CA GLN A 104 -11.79 7.76 15.79
C GLN A 104 -12.36 8.34 14.48
N PHE A 105 -11.84 7.92 13.31
CA PHE A 105 -12.40 8.31 12.00
C PHE A 105 -13.62 7.48 11.59
N PHE A 106 -13.94 6.42 12.34
CA PHE A 106 -15.04 5.50 12.05
C PHE A 106 -16.15 5.65 13.10
N ASN A 107 -17.29 5.03 12.81
CA ASN A 107 -18.41 4.98 13.76
C ASN A 107 -18.10 4.11 14.96
N LYS A 108 -18.98 4.17 15.97
CA LYS A 108 -18.91 3.30 17.15
C LYS A 108 -18.87 1.81 16.79
N GLU A 109 -19.58 1.42 15.73
CA GLU A 109 -19.60 0.04 15.19
C GLU A 109 -18.33 -0.31 14.40
N ARG A 110 -17.37 0.61 14.25
CA ARG A 110 -16.14 0.47 13.46
C ARG A 110 -16.39 0.12 11.98
N THR A 111 -17.57 0.46 11.47
CA THR A 111 -17.95 0.32 10.07
C THR A 111 -17.46 1.51 9.24
N ALA A 112 -17.14 1.25 7.97
CA ALA A 112 -16.68 2.28 7.04
C ALA A 112 -17.77 3.31 6.69
N LEU A 113 -19.03 2.89 6.68
CA LEU A 113 -20.20 3.73 6.40
C LEU A 113 -21.22 3.61 7.54
N SER A 114 -21.80 4.73 7.96
CA SER A 114 -22.99 4.75 8.81
C SER A 114 -24.22 4.31 8.02
N LYS A 115 -25.25 3.85 8.73
CA LYS A 115 -26.59 3.78 8.14
C LYS A 115 -27.13 5.22 8.00
N PRO A 116 -27.92 5.51 6.94
CA PRO A 116 -28.53 6.84 6.78
C PRO A 116 -29.41 7.25 7.98
N GLU A 117 -30.07 6.28 8.62
CA GLU A 117 -30.86 6.49 9.83
C GLU A 117 -30.02 7.01 11.00
N ASP A 118 -28.81 6.48 11.17
CA ASP A 118 -27.88 6.91 12.24
C ASP A 118 -27.32 8.32 11.97
N ASP A 119 -27.04 8.64 10.71
CA ASP A 119 -26.57 9.96 10.30
C ASP A 119 -27.69 11.01 10.49
N TYR A 120 -28.94 10.63 10.19
CA TYR A 120 -30.13 11.45 10.39
C TYR A 120 -30.46 11.66 11.88
N ALA A 121 -30.21 10.65 12.72
CA ALA A 121 -30.43 10.68 14.17
C ALA A 121 -29.41 11.58 14.89
N HIS A 122 -29.50 12.90 14.66
CA HIS A 122 -28.76 13.93 15.40
C HIS A 122 -29.68 14.97 16.01
N GLY A 123 -29.21 15.57 17.10
CA GLY A 123 -29.91 16.64 17.79
C GLY A 123 -29.79 17.99 17.09
N ARG A 124 -30.30 19.01 17.78
CA ARG A 124 -30.22 20.42 17.38
C ARG A 124 -28.78 20.97 17.53
N PRO A 125 -28.36 21.96 16.72
CA PRO A 125 -27.14 22.71 17.01
C PRO A 125 -27.26 23.60 18.26
N TRP A 126 -26.16 23.73 19.00
CA TRP A 126 -25.99 24.70 20.09
C TRP A 126 -26.32 26.14 19.65
N SER A 127 -27.10 26.83 20.48
CA SER A 127 -27.37 28.27 20.34
C SER A 127 -26.22 29.10 20.90
N ALA A 128 -26.00 30.31 20.35
CA ALA A 128 -25.03 31.25 20.92
C ALA A 128 -25.35 31.59 22.38
N GLU A 129 -26.63 31.74 22.71
CA GLU A 129 -27.10 32.04 24.07
C GLU A 129 -26.70 30.96 25.09
N GLU A 130 -26.86 29.68 24.74
CA GLU A 130 -26.46 28.54 25.59
C GLU A 130 -24.94 28.51 25.80
N LEU A 131 -24.18 28.88 24.77
CA LEU A 131 -22.72 28.89 24.79
C LEU A 131 -22.14 30.08 25.56
N ARG A 132 -22.88 31.18 25.73
CA ARG A 132 -22.44 32.35 26.51
C ARG A 132 -22.18 32.04 27.99
N ASN A 133 -22.81 31.01 28.54
CA ASN A 133 -22.61 30.61 29.94
C ASN A 133 -21.49 29.56 30.13
N LYS A 134 -20.75 29.18 29.07
CA LYS A 134 -19.71 28.14 29.13
C LYS A 134 -18.31 28.70 29.31
N SER A 135 -17.42 27.96 29.99
CA SER A 135 -16.02 28.37 30.17
C SER A 135 -15.24 28.33 28.83
N TRP A 136 -14.04 28.94 28.79
CA TRP A 136 -13.20 28.87 27.60
C TRP A 136 -12.74 27.43 27.30
N GLU A 137 -12.38 26.67 28.33
CA GLU A 137 -11.95 25.26 28.21
C GLU A 137 -13.06 24.37 27.63
N ASP A 138 -14.31 24.57 28.07
CA ASP A 138 -15.47 23.84 27.54
C ASP A 138 -15.72 24.17 26.07
N LEU A 139 -15.61 25.45 25.68
CA LEU A 139 -15.77 25.86 24.29
C LEU A 139 -14.66 25.31 23.41
N HIS A 140 -13.43 25.25 23.91
CA HIS A 140 -12.29 24.72 23.18
C HIS A 140 -12.37 23.19 23.02
N SER A 141 -12.74 22.47 24.07
CA SER A 141 -12.96 21.02 23.98
C SER A 141 -14.14 20.69 23.05
N LEU A 142 -15.26 21.42 23.14
CA LEU A 142 -16.40 21.28 22.24
C LEU A 142 -16.03 21.56 20.78
N TRP A 143 -15.18 22.56 20.53
CA TRP A 143 -14.67 22.85 19.20
C TRP A 143 -13.97 21.64 18.58
N TRP A 144 -13.09 20.97 19.35
CA TRP A 144 -12.39 19.77 18.88
C TRP A 144 -13.30 18.57 18.69
N VAL A 145 -14.32 18.39 19.54
CA VAL A 145 -15.37 17.39 19.31
C VAL A 145 -16.06 17.63 17.96
N CYS A 146 -16.40 18.88 17.65
CA CYS A 146 -16.98 19.25 16.37
C CYS A 146 -16.03 18.98 15.20
N VAL A 147 -14.73 19.25 15.35
CA VAL A 147 -13.73 18.97 14.30
C VAL A 147 -13.63 17.46 14.04
N LYS A 148 -13.55 16.64 15.09
CA LYS A 148 -13.51 15.17 14.96
C LYS A 148 -14.75 14.63 14.27
N GLU A 149 -15.92 15.17 14.62
CA GLU A 149 -17.18 14.80 13.99
C GLU A 149 -17.18 15.09 12.50
N ARG A 150 -16.74 16.29 12.10
CA ARG A 150 -16.64 16.68 10.69
C ARG A 150 -15.64 15.82 9.92
N ASN A 151 -14.52 15.46 10.55
CA ASN A 151 -13.55 14.55 9.95
C ASN A 151 -14.17 13.16 9.72
N ARG A 152 -14.93 12.63 10.67
CA ARG A 152 -15.64 11.35 10.51
C ARG A 152 -16.65 11.40 9.35
N VAL A 153 -17.47 12.45 9.29
CA VAL A 153 -18.44 12.65 8.19
C VAL A 153 -17.73 12.77 6.83
N ALA A 154 -16.59 13.46 6.77
CA ALA A 154 -15.80 13.60 5.55
C ALA A 154 -15.21 12.24 5.10
N THR A 155 -14.66 11.45 6.02
CA THR A 155 -14.17 10.09 5.72
C THR A 155 -15.28 9.23 5.12
N GLN A 156 -16.48 9.27 5.71
CA GLN A 156 -17.63 8.53 5.20
C GLN A 156 -18.08 9.01 3.83
N SER A 157 -18.12 10.32 3.60
CA SER A 157 -18.50 10.87 2.29
C SER A 157 -17.53 10.44 1.18
N VAL A 158 -16.21 10.44 1.46
CA VAL A 158 -15.20 9.97 0.52
C VAL A 158 -15.36 8.47 0.23
N GLU A 159 -15.52 7.64 1.27
CA GLU A 159 -15.73 6.19 1.07
C GLU A 159 -17.05 5.89 0.37
N ARG A 160 -18.12 6.66 0.64
CA ARG A 160 -19.41 6.52 -0.03
C ARG A 160 -19.29 6.82 -1.52
N ALA A 161 -18.58 7.90 -1.88
CA ALA A 161 -18.31 8.26 -3.27
C ALA A 161 -17.46 7.19 -3.98
N ARG A 162 -16.44 6.64 -3.31
CA ARG A 162 -15.58 5.57 -3.82
C ARG A 162 -16.36 4.29 -4.08
N LEU A 163 -17.18 3.86 -3.13
CA LEU A 163 -17.99 2.64 -3.22
C LEU A 163 -19.25 2.81 -4.08
N LYS A 164 -19.63 4.06 -4.41
CA LYS A 164 -20.89 4.40 -5.08
C LYS A 164 -22.10 3.78 -4.37
N ALA A 165 -22.11 3.87 -3.05
CA ALA A 165 -23.11 3.21 -2.20
C ALA A 165 -24.53 3.82 -2.32
N GLY A 166 -24.69 4.93 -3.05
CA GLY A 166 -25.98 5.54 -3.32
C GLY A 166 -26.38 6.55 -2.24
N TYR A 167 -27.39 6.21 -1.45
CA TYR A 167 -28.03 7.10 -0.46
C TYR A 167 -27.13 7.45 0.73
N GLY A 168 -27.49 8.49 1.50
CA GLY A 168 -26.80 8.92 2.72
C GLY A 168 -26.06 10.25 2.63
N ASP A 169 -25.89 10.82 1.44
CA ASP A 169 -25.16 12.09 1.27
C ASP A 169 -25.92 13.28 1.83
N PHE A 170 -27.25 13.29 1.67
CA PHE A 170 -28.08 14.38 2.17
C PHE A 170 -28.10 14.43 3.71
N GLU A 171 -28.21 13.26 4.34
CA GLU A 171 -28.20 13.08 5.79
C GLU A 171 -26.84 13.50 6.37
N ALA A 172 -25.76 13.01 5.76
CA ALA A 172 -24.39 13.38 6.13
C ALA A 172 -24.14 14.89 5.98
N GLN A 173 -24.59 15.49 4.87
CA GLN A 173 -24.46 16.93 4.65
C GLN A 173 -25.26 17.73 5.68
N ARG A 174 -26.51 17.33 5.99
CA ARG A 174 -27.29 17.98 7.05
C ARG A 174 -26.57 17.93 8.39
N ARG A 175 -26.01 16.78 8.75
CA ARG A 175 -25.22 16.61 9.97
C ARG A 175 -24.00 17.54 10.01
N ASP A 176 -23.21 17.62 8.94
CA ASP A 176 -22.09 18.56 8.84
C ASP A 176 -22.56 20.02 8.97
N THR A 177 -23.67 20.40 8.32
CA THR A 177 -24.20 21.76 8.46
C THR A 177 -24.62 22.09 9.89
N THR A 178 -25.20 21.14 10.62
CA THR A 178 -25.54 21.28 12.04
C THR A 178 -24.28 21.51 12.88
N VAL A 179 -23.23 20.71 12.69
CA VAL A 179 -21.95 20.88 13.41
C VAL A 179 -21.24 22.19 13.03
N ARG A 180 -21.36 22.63 11.78
CA ARG A 180 -20.79 23.92 11.36
C ARG A 180 -21.52 25.11 11.99
N ARG A 181 -22.83 24.99 12.25
CA ARG A 181 -23.60 26.02 12.98
C ARG A 181 -23.12 26.17 14.42
N THR A 182 -22.81 25.05 15.10
CA THR A 182 -22.26 25.11 16.48
C THR A 182 -20.88 25.77 16.48
N GLN A 183 -20.00 25.39 15.54
CA GLN A 183 -18.69 26.03 15.37
C GLN A 183 -18.81 27.55 15.12
N ARG A 184 -19.77 27.98 14.29
CA ARG A 184 -20.04 29.40 14.07
C ARG A 184 -20.48 30.10 15.35
N ALA A 185 -21.38 29.50 16.12
CA ALA A 185 -21.86 30.05 17.39
C ALA A 185 -20.72 30.18 18.42
N ILE A 186 -19.82 29.19 18.51
CA ILE A 186 -18.63 29.27 19.37
C ILE A 186 -17.76 30.48 19.00
N LYS A 187 -17.46 30.66 17.70
CA LYS A 187 -16.68 31.81 17.25
C LYS A 187 -17.34 33.13 17.61
N GLN A 188 -18.65 33.22 17.36
CA GLN A 188 -19.43 34.41 17.68
C GLN A 188 -19.32 34.76 19.18
N VAL A 189 -19.55 33.80 20.07
CA VAL A 189 -19.49 34.03 21.53
C VAL A 189 -18.09 34.46 21.99
N LEU A 190 -17.03 33.85 21.44
CA LEU A 190 -15.65 34.23 21.79
C LEU A 190 -15.33 35.66 21.34
N THR A 191 -15.77 36.04 20.14
CA THR A 191 -15.61 37.40 19.61
C THR A 191 -16.42 38.42 20.41
N GLU A 192 -17.69 38.12 20.72
CA GLU A 192 -18.54 38.96 21.57
C GLU A 192 -17.88 39.22 22.93
N ARG A 193 -17.42 38.15 23.61
CA ARG A 193 -16.75 38.27 24.92
C ARG A 193 -15.51 39.14 24.86
N TRP A 194 -14.70 39.00 23.81
CA TRP A 194 -13.49 39.79 23.66
C TRP A 194 -13.81 41.29 23.56
N TYR A 195 -14.77 41.65 22.71
CA TYR A 195 -15.18 43.05 22.56
C TYR A 195 -15.84 43.59 23.82
N SER A 196 -16.74 42.83 24.46
CA SER A 196 -17.36 43.24 25.73
C SER A 196 -16.32 43.45 26.83
N TRP A 197 -15.30 42.59 26.93
CA TRP A 197 -14.21 42.75 27.87
C TRP A 197 -13.34 43.98 27.55
N GLU A 198 -13.02 44.21 26.28
CA GLU A 198 -12.24 45.37 25.85
C GLU A 198 -12.96 46.69 26.18
N ASP A 199 -14.26 46.76 25.91
CA ASP A 199 -15.08 47.93 26.18
C ASP A 199 -15.30 48.14 27.69
N ALA A 200 -15.57 47.06 28.45
CA ALA A 200 -15.63 47.13 29.91
C ALA A 200 -14.30 47.63 30.50
N ARG A 201 -13.16 47.20 29.94
CA ARG A 201 -11.84 47.68 30.37
C ARG A 201 -11.61 49.15 30.06
N LYS A 202 -12.15 49.68 28.95
CA LYS A 202 -12.10 51.12 28.64
C LYS A 202 -12.93 51.92 29.65
N ILE A 203 -14.13 51.45 29.98
CA ILE A 203 -15.01 52.08 30.98
C ILE A 203 -14.37 52.04 32.36
N ALA A 204 -13.81 50.90 32.76
CA ALA A 204 -13.14 50.71 34.04
C ALA A 204 -11.92 51.64 34.26
N ARG A 205 -11.31 52.17 33.19
CA ARG A 205 -10.22 53.17 33.32
C ARG A 205 -10.72 54.53 33.79
N ALA A 206 -11.97 54.85 33.50
CA ALA A 206 -12.61 56.11 33.88
C ALA A 206 -13.37 56.00 35.21
N ASP A 207 -13.61 54.78 35.68
CA ASP A 207 -14.35 54.50 36.91
C ASP A 207 -13.46 54.66 38.14
N SER A 208 -13.95 55.40 39.14
CA SER A 208 -13.27 55.61 40.43
C SER A 208 -13.32 54.40 41.35
N GLU A 209 -14.27 53.48 41.16
CA GLU A 209 -14.40 52.26 41.98
C GLU A 209 -13.39 51.17 41.57
N VAL A 210 -12.81 51.25 40.37
CA VAL A 210 -11.97 50.20 39.79
C VAL A 210 -10.51 50.63 39.72
N ASP A 211 -9.64 49.87 40.40
CA ASP A 211 -8.20 50.10 40.40
C ASP A 211 -7.49 49.11 39.45
N LEU A 212 -7.03 49.63 38.31
CA LEU A 212 -6.31 48.84 37.29
C LEU A 212 -4.79 48.81 37.49
N SER A 213 -4.26 49.43 38.54
CA SER A 213 -2.80 49.50 38.80
C SER A 213 -2.20 48.15 39.20
N GLY A 214 -3.04 47.20 39.63
CA GLY A 214 -2.62 45.89 40.14
C GLY A 214 -2.14 45.92 41.59
N ASN A 215 -2.22 47.07 42.27
CA ASN A 215 -1.87 47.22 43.68
C ASN A 215 -3.12 47.09 44.56
N GLY A 216 -3.20 46.01 45.35
CA GLY A 216 -4.32 45.79 46.27
C GLY A 216 -5.61 45.29 45.58
N PRO A 217 -6.78 45.43 46.23
CA PRO A 217 -8.05 44.96 45.67
C PRO A 217 -8.47 45.82 44.46
N ALA A 218 -8.81 45.15 43.36
CA ALA A 218 -9.14 45.78 42.08
C ALA A 218 -10.50 46.51 42.08
N TYR A 219 -11.41 46.17 43.00
CA TYR A 219 -12.72 46.81 43.12
C TYR A 219 -12.89 47.34 44.55
N LYS A 220 -13.18 48.63 44.69
CA LYS A 220 -13.42 49.33 45.95
C LYS A 220 -14.81 49.94 45.88
N PRO A 221 -15.82 49.32 46.52
CA PRO A 221 -17.18 49.81 46.46
C PRO A 221 -17.25 51.22 47.08
N GLN A 222 -17.97 52.13 46.44
CA GLN A 222 -18.31 53.41 47.05
C GLN A 222 -19.50 53.23 47.99
N ASP A 223 -19.36 53.72 49.22
CA ASP A 223 -20.47 53.81 50.15
C ASP A 223 -21.40 54.93 49.70
N LEU A 224 -22.53 54.57 49.07
CA LEU A 224 -23.57 55.51 48.62
C LEU A 224 -24.42 56.04 49.80
N GLU A 225 -23.87 56.12 51.00
CA GLU A 225 -24.52 56.76 52.13
C GLU A 225 -24.15 58.25 52.17
N VAL A 226 -25.17 59.09 52.37
CA VAL A 226 -25.14 60.56 52.56
C VAL A 226 -25.40 61.41 51.31
N THR A 227 -26.68 61.53 50.96
CA THR A 227 -27.34 62.84 50.76
C THR A 227 -28.65 62.86 51.50
#